data_AF-A0A7Y8QB40-F1
#
_entry.id   AF-A0A7Y8QB40-F1
#
_cell.length_a   1.000
_cell.length_b   1.000
_cell.length_c   1.000
_cell.angle_alpha   90.00
_cell.angle_beta   90.00
_cell.angle_gamma   90.00
#
_symmetry.space_group_name_H-M   'P 1'
#
loop_
_entity.id
_entity.type
_entity.pdbx_description
1 polymer ?
#
loop_
_entity_poly.entity_id
_entity_poly.type
_entity_poly.pdbx_seq_one_letter_code
_entity_poly.pdbx_strand_id
1 'polypeptide(L)'
;MQNILLLDIENQPKKIRELNFLLKQYSQVIVVYANSNLNIALDDLMELSLAIQDKRLLIIKMPKTGANSADFGLTFIAGRLSAQLEKGGSIDVMSNDTAMSYAVELLGQIGIQSTHIKQLAEPVKIEQSQLAVQEIKIKPKPQIEVNVDKKVLQLLAKNQPKKPKSLLKSLMSWCNLNLQQAEILLEKLQQIKVVVIEQNKCEYNKKELKKALGQGNLNTTSPRLTMTEIELRPHLMRIKQYCDYLSKVTNNKPSKIDTLSNSIKALFKFEKDEHVQQMINLLKKHQIIQLNAQKIVYLQSNIDIWSTIK
;
A
#
# COMPACT_ATOMS: atom_id res chain seq x y z
N MET A 1 -26.33 7.35 -11.85
CA MET A 1 -26.42 8.59 -11.06
C MET A 1 -25.06 9.22 -10.98
N GLN A 2 -24.92 10.51 -11.34
CA GLN A 2 -23.68 11.25 -11.16
C GLN A 2 -23.59 11.66 -9.69
N ASN A 3 -22.62 11.09 -8.98
CA ASN A 3 -22.26 11.50 -7.61
C ASN A 3 -20.90 12.18 -7.67
N ILE A 4 -20.86 13.46 -7.36
CA ILE A 4 -19.69 14.33 -7.45
C ILE A 4 -19.23 14.67 -6.03
N LEU A 5 -17.93 14.56 -5.78
CA LEU A 5 -17.30 14.99 -4.53
C LEU A 5 -16.56 16.31 -4.72
N LEU A 6 -16.86 17.29 -3.87
CA LEU A 6 -16.07 18.50 -3.72
C LEU A 6 -15.14 18.33 -2.51
N LEU A 7 -13.83 18.31 -2.74
CA LEU A 7 -12.84 18.06 -1.72
C LEU A 7 -12.02 19.30 -1.42
N ASP A 8 -12.07 19.71 -0.15
CA ASP A 8 -11.17 20.68 0.45
C ASP A 8 -9.87 19.99 0.88
N ILE A 9 -8.82 20.05 0.06
CA ILE A 9 -7.55 19.36 0.37
C ILE A 9 -6.72 20.10 1.44
N GLU A 10 -7.01 21.38 1.69
CA GLU A 10 -6.28 22.16 2.70
C GLU A 10 -6.79 21.83 4.09
N ASN A 11 -8.11 21.87 4.25
CA ASN A 11 -8.75 21.52 5.49
C ASN A 11 -8.71 20.00 5.73
N GLN A 12 -8.72 19.20 4.64
CA GLN A 12 -8.58 17.75 4.68
C GLN A 12 -7.48 17.21 3.78
N PRO A 13 -6.21 17.29 4.23
CA PRO A 13 -5.11 16.67 3.50
C PRO A 13 -5.37 15.17 3.32
N LYS A 14 -5.41 14.72 2.06
CA LYS A 14 -5.53 13.31 1.69
C LYS A 14 -4.21 12.80 1.14
N LYS A 15 -3.88 11.56 1.46
CA LYS A 15 -2.86 10.81 0.73
C LYS A 15 -3.43 10.35 -0.61
N ILE A 16 -2.54 10.04 -1.55
CA ILE A 16 -2.95 9.50 -2.85
C ILE A 16 -3.84 8.27 -2.73
N ARG A 17 -3.55 7.36 -1.79
CA ARG A 17 -4.40 6.17 -1.56
C ARG A 17 -5.85 6.53 -1.23
N GLU A 18 -6.04 7.55 -0.39
CA GLU A 18 -7.37 8.04 -0.03
C GLU A 18 -8.04 8.71 -1.24
N LEU A 19 -7.30 9.51 -2.02
CA LEU A 19 -7.83 10.11 -3.24
C LEU A 19 -8.28 9.04 -4.26
N ASN A 20 -7.48 7.98 -4.43
CA ASN A 20 -7.83 6.84 -5.26
C ASN A 20 -9.04 6.07 -4.73
N PHE A 21 -9.21 5.99 -3.41
CA PHE A 21 -10.42 5.41 -2.81
C PHE A 21 -11.65 6.26 -3.14
N LEU A 22 -11.56 7.59 -3.01
CA LEU A 22 -12.64 8.52 -3.37
C LEU A 22 -13.00 8.42 -4.86
N LEU A 23 -12.00 8.33 -5.73
CA LEU A 23 -12.20 8.13 -7.18
C LEU A 23 -12.87 6.79 -7.53
N LYS A 24 -12.97 5.83 -6.61
CA LYS A 24 -13.76 4.60 -6.80
C LYS A 24 -15.21 4.74 -6.33
N GLN A 25 -15.47 5.63 -5.38
CA GLN A 25 -16.81 5.85 -4.80
C GLN A 25 -17.59 6.92 -5.58
N TYR A 26 -16.90 7.90 -6.14
CA TYR A 26 -17.48 9.03 -6.83
C TYR A 26 -17.23 8.95 -8.33
N SER A 27 -18.23 9.38 -9.10
CA SER A 27 -18.11 9.51 -10.55
C SER A 27 -17.10 10.61 -10.93
N GLN A 28 -16.97 11.63 -10.08
CA GLN A 28 -16.02 12.71 -10.23
C GLN A 28 -15.61 13.25 -8.85
N VAL A 29 -14.33 13.55 -8.69
CA VAL A 29 -13.75 14.21 -7.51
C VAL A 29 -13.13 15.53 -7.97
N ILE A 30 -13.58 16.64 -7.40
CA ILE A 30 -13.07 17.98 -7.67
C ILE A 30 -12.34 18.47 -6.44
N VAL A 31 -11.03 18.61 -6.56
CA VAL A 31 -10.13 19.10 -5.52
C VAL A 31 -9.97 20.60 -5.68
N VAL A 32 -10.27 21.35 -4.62
CA VAL A 32 -10.07 22.80 -4.57
C VAL A 32 -8.96 23.11 -3.56
N TYR A 33 -8.03 23.99 -3.94
CA TYR A 33 -6.93 24.41 -3.08
C TYR A 33 -6.41 25.79 -3.45
N ALA A 34 -5.93 26.57 -2.49
CA ALA A 34 -5.14 27.78 -2.66
C ALA A 34 -3.64 27.49 -2.47
N ASN A 35 -3.28 26.80 -1.40
CA ASN A 35 -1.93 26.35 -1.05
C ASN A 35 -1.97 24.87 -0.67
N SER A 36 -1.26 24.00 -1.39
CA SER A 36 -1.22 22.57 -1.06
C SER A 36 0.20 22.07 -0.89
N ASN A 37 0.40 21.26 0.15
CA ASN A 37 1.63 20.52 0.42
C ASN A 37 1.52 19.06 -0.06
N LEU A 38 0.56 18.75 -0.95
CA LEU A 38 0.35 17.40 -1.46
C LEU A 38 1.56 16.95 -2.29
N ASN A 39 2.30 15.97 -1.77
CA ASN A 39 3.41 15.34 -2.47
C ASN A 39 2.93 14.06 -3.16
N ILE A 40 3.17 13.96 -4.46
CA ILE A 40 2.77 12.84 -5.31
C ILE A 40 4.02 12.07 -5.73
N ALA A 41 4.06 10.76 -5.48
CA ALA A 41 5.13 9.92 -5.98
C ALA A 41 4.99 9.70 -7.49
N LEU A 42 6.09 9.51 -8.21
CA LEU A 42 6.05 9.29 -9.66
C LEU A 42 5.24 8.04 -10.05
N ASP A 43 5.31 6.99 -9.24
CA ASP A 43 4.55 5.74 -9.45
C ASP A 43 3.03 5.97 -9.42
N ASP A 44 2.57 6.96 -8.63
CA ASP A 44 1.17 7.32 -8.48
C ASP A 44 0.66 8.23 -9.63
N LEU A 45 1.58 8.87 -10.37
CA LEU A 45 1.26 9.87 -11.37
C LEU A 45 0.42 9.28 -12.52
N MET A 46 0.68 8.03 -12.89
CA MET A 46 0.00 7.37 -14.00
C MET A 46 -1.50 7.18 -13.72
N GLU A 47 -1.86 6.72 -12.52
CA GLU A 47 -3.27 6.52 -12.15
C GLU A 47 -4.03 7.84 -12.06
N LEU A 48 -3.39 8.88 -11.50
CA LEU A 48 -3.97 10.22 -11.41
C LEU A 48 -4.10 10.86 -12.80
N SER A 49 -3.11 10.67 -13.68
CA SER A 49 -3.14 11.18 -15.05
C SER A 49 -4.33 10.62 -15.83
N LEU A 50 -4.59 9.32 -15.72
CA LEU A 50 -5.77 8.70 -16.34
C LEU A 50 -7.06 9.31 -15.79
N ALA A 51 -7.17 9.45 -14.46
CA ALA A 51 -8.35 10.06 -13.85
C ALA A 51 -8.57 11.53 -14.26
N ILE A 52 -7.49 12.30 -14.47
CA ILE A 52 -7.55 13.68 -14.95
C ILE A 52 -8.00 13.73 -16.41
N GLN A 53 -7.42 12.89 -17.28
CA GLN A 53 -7.77 12.81 -18.69
C GLN A 53 -9.24 12.45 -18.89
N ASP A 54 -9.75 11.52 -18.09
CA ASP A 54 -11.15 11.09 -18.09
C ASP A 54 -12.09 12.09 -17.41
N LYS A 55 -11.58 13.25 -16.95
CA LYS A 55 -12.31 14.26 -16.17
C LYS A 55 -12.98 13.72 -14.91
N ARG A 56 -12.51 12.58 -14.38
CA ARG A 56 -12.97 12.04 -13.09
C ARG A 56 -12.25 12.69 -11.92
N LEU A 57 -11.05 13.22 -12.13
CA LEU A 57 -10.34 14.05 -11.17
C LEU A 57 -10.14 15.45 -11.76
N LEU A 58 -10.67 16.47 -11.11
CA LEU A 58 -10.37 17.87 -11.44
C LEU A 58 -9.62 18.50 -10.27
N ILE A 59 -8.56 19.24 -10.58
CA ILE A 59 -7.73 19.93 -9.61
C ILE A 59 -7.82 21.42 -9.93
N ILE A 60 -8.36 22.20 -9.00
CA ILE A 60 -8.63 23.63 -9.17
C ILE A 60 -7.81 24.41 -8.15
N LYS A 61 -6.83 25.16 -8.66
CA LYS A 61 -6.07 26.12 -7.86
C LYS A 61 -6.79 27.46 -7.78
N MET A 62 -6.93 28.01 -6.58
CA MET A 62 -7.48 29.35 -6.37
C MET A 62 -6.51 30.42 -6.90
N PRO A 63 -7.02 31.46 -7.58
CA PRO A 63 -6.18 32.51 -8.17
C PRO A 63 -5.58 33.45 -7.12
N LYS A 64 -6.21 33.53 -5.94
CA LYS A 64 -5.73 34.29 -4.79
C LYS A 64 -5.65 33.35 -3.58
N THR A 65 -4.66 33.59 -2.73
CA THR A 65 -4.48 32.87 -1.47
C THR A 65 -4.99 33.74 -0.31
N GLY A 66 -5.61 33.11 0.67
CA GLY A 66 -6.31 33.76 1.78
C GLY A 66 -7.15 32.76 2.55
N ALA A 67 -7.44 33.03 3.82
CA ALA A 67 -8.01 32.07 4.77
C ALA A 67 -9.23 31.28 4.26
N ASN A 68 -10.09 31.91 3.45
CA ASN A 68 -11.34 31.31 2.97
C ASN A 68 -11.32 31.04 1.45
N SER A 69 -10.15 31.05 0.81
CA SER A 69 -10.07 30.96 -0.65
C SER A 69 -10.61 29.62 -1.16
N ALA A 70 -10.30 28.53 -0.48
CA ALA A 70 -10.82 27.21 -0.82
C ALA A 70 -12.34 27.14 -0.65
N ASP A 71 -12.90 27.72 0.42
CA ASP A 71 -14.35 27.78 0.70
C ASP A 71 -15.11 28.49 -0.42
N PHE A 72 -14.59 29.63 -0.89
CA PHE A 72 -15.16 30.34 -2.03
C PHE A 72 -15.11 29.49 -3.30
N GLY A 73 -14.01 28.78 -3.53
CA GLY A 73 -13.88 27.87 -4.66
C GLY A 73 -14.88 26.72 -4.60
N LEU A 74 -15.01 26.05 -3.45
CA LEU A 74 -15.96 24.96 -3.25
C LEU A 74 -17.40 25.42 -3.45
N THR A 75 -17.77 26.54 -2.83
CA THR A 75 -19.14 27.10 -2.93
C THR A 75 -19.46 27.52 -4.36
N PHE A 76 -18.53 28.17 -5.06
CA PHE A 76 -18.69 28.53 -6.47
C PHE A 76 -18.89 27.31 -7.36
N ILE A 77 -18.08 26.27 -7.17
CA ILE A 77 -18.17 25.03 -7.95
C ILE A 77 -19.46 24.28 -7.63
N ALA A 78 -19.88 24.22 -6.37
CA ALA A 78 -21.16 23.65 -5.96
C ALA A 78 -22.35 24.33 -6.67
N GLY A 79 -22.39 25.66 -6.66
CA GLY A 79 -23.44 26.42 -7.35
C GLY A 79 -23.41 26.26 -8.88
N ARG A 80 -22.21 26.18 -9.48
CA ARG A 80 -22.09 25.91 -10.92
C ARG A 80 -22.60 24.52 -11.27
N LEU A 81 -22.24 23.51 -10.49
CA LEU A 81 -22.66 22.13 -10.72
C LEU A 81 -24.16 21.96 -10.51
N SER A 82 -24.74 22.65 -9.54
CA SER A 82 -26.17 22.54 -9.28
C SER A 82 -27.05 23.07 -10.41
N ALA A 83 -26.53 24.02 -11.20
CA ALA A 83 -27.18 24.49 -12.42
C ALA A 83 -27.03 23.52 -13.62
N GLN A 84 -26.04 22.62 -13.58
CA GLN A 84 -25.73 21.67 -14.65
C GLN A 84 -26.34 20.27 -14.41
N LEU A 85 -26.53 19.90 -13.15
CA LEU A 85 -27.09 18.61 -12.78
C LEU A 85 -28.62 18.64 -12.88
N GLU A 86 -29.18 17.56 -13.41
CA GLU A 86 -30.63 17.33 -13.39
C GLU A 86 -31.11 17.02 -11.96
N LYS A 87 -32.43 17.16 -11.72
CA LYS A 87 -33.05 16.80 -10.44
C LYS A 87 -32.74 15.34 -10.11
N GLY A 88 -32.13 15.10 -8.94
CA GLY A 88 -31.64 13.78 -8.51
C GLY A 88 -30.13 13.56 -8.70
N GLY A 89 -29.38 14.55 -9.20
CA GLY A 89 -27.93 14.60 -9.08
C GLY A 89 -27.47 14.68 -7.62
N SER A 90 -26.24 14.21 -7.35
CA SER A 90 -25.64 14.22 -6.01
C SER A 90 -24.32 14.97 -5.99
N ILE A 91 -24.17 15.89 -5.03
CA ILE A 91 -22.95 16.64 -4.75
C ILE A 91 -22.63 16.51 -3.26
N ASP A 92 -21.61 15.75 -2.92
CA ASP A 92 -21.09 15.71 -1.56
C ASP A 92 -19.96 16.72 -1.37
N VAL A 93 -19.89 17.34 -0.21
CA VAL A 93 -18.84 18.31 0.16
C VAL A 93 -18.02 17.73 1.30
N MET A 94 -16.71 17.56 1.11
CA MET A 94 -15.79 17.05 2.12
C MET A 94 -14.84 18.14 2.60
N SER A 95 -15.10 18.63 3.83
CA SER A 95 -14.28 19.62 4.55
C SER A 95 -14.51 19.47 6.07
N ASN A 96 -13.52 19.78 6.92
CA ASN A 96 -13.80 19.89 8.37
C ASN A 96 -14.42 21.24 8.74
N ASP A 97 -14.44 22.22 7.84
CA ASP A 97 -15.11 23.49 8.12
C ASP A 97 -16.62 23.29 8.17
N THR A 98 -17.22 23.67 9.30
CA THR A 98 -18.67 23.63 9.51
C THR A 98 -19.42 24.60 8.60
N ALA A 99 -18.79 25.68 8.12
CA ALA A 99 -19.40 26.63 7.20
C ALA A 99 -19.81 25.97 5.87
N MET A 100 -19.23 24.82 5.51
CA MET A 100 -19.63 24.08 4.32
C MET A 100 -21.03 23.45 4.43
N SER A 101 -21.62 23.39 5.63
CA SER A 101 -23.02 22.95 5.78
C SER A 101 -24.00 23.90 5.07
N TYR A 102 -23.71 25.20 5.02
CA TYR A 102 -24.55 26.17 4.31
C TYR A 102 -24.65 25.86 2.81
N ALA A 103 -23.54 25.46 2.18
CA ALA A 103 -23.55 25.06 0.77
C ALA A 103 -24.41 23.81 0.54
N VAL A 104 -24.31 22.83 1.44
CA VAL A 104 -25.11 21.59 1.41
C VAL A 104 -26.61 21.87 1.59
N GLU A 105 -26.98 22.74 2.53
CA GLU A 105 -28.38 23.15 2.72
C GLU A 105 -28.96 23.83 1.48
N LEU A 106 -28.19 24.73 0.84
CA LEU A 106 -28.60 25.42 -0.39
C LEU A 106 -28.77 24.44 -1.56
N LEU A 107 -27.89 23.44 -1.70
CA LEU A 107 -28.01 22.37 -2.69
C LEU A 107 -29.28 21.55 -2.47
N GLY A 108 -29.59 21.22 -1.22
CA GLY A 108 -30.82 20.50 -0.85
C GLY A 108 -32.10 21.27 -1.23
N GLN A 109 -32.12 22.58 -1.02
CA GLN A 109 -33.28 23.43 -1.35
C GLN A 109 -33.65 23.42 -2.84
N ILE A 110 -32.67 23.23 -3.73
CA ILE A 110 -32.88 23.16 -5.18
C ILE A 110 -33.03 21.73 -5.71
N GLY A 111 -33.11 20.73 -4.81
CA GLY A 111 -33.37 19.33 -5.15
C GLY A 111 -32.13 18.53 -5.55
N ILE A 112 -30.93 19.00 -5.20
CA ILE A 112 -29.68 18.25 -5.34
C ILE A 112 -29.41 17.49 -4.04
N GLN A 113 -29.19 16.18 -4.16
CA GLN A 113 -28.79 15.36 -3.01
C GLN A 113 -27.39 15.79 -2.58
N SER A 114 -27.18 16.05 -1.29
CA SER A 114 -25.89 16.52 -0.83
C SER A 114 -25.65 16.17 0.63
N THR A 115 -24.40 15.83 0.95
CA THR A 115 -23.96 15.52 2.31
C THR A 115 -22.69 16.29 2.64
N HIS A 116 -22.62 16.85 3.84
CA HIS A 116 -21.36 17.37 4.39
C HIS A 116 -20.58 16.24 5.06
N ILE A 117 -19.43 15.88 4.50
CA ILE A 117 -18.62 14.75 4.92
C ILE A 117 -17.35 15.26 5.63
N LYS A 118 -17.22 14.95 6.92
CA LYS A 118 -15.97 15.22 7.66
C LYS A 118 -14.91 14.15 7.43
N GLN A 119 -15.32 12.92 7.15
CA GLN A 119 -14.43 11.86 6.74
C GLN A 119 -15.30 10.81 6.07
N LEU A 120 -14.92 10.37 4.87
CA LEU A 120 -15.51 9.14 4.36
C LEU A 120 -14.85 8.03 5.17
N ALA A 121 -15.64 7.27 5.91
CA ALA A 121 -15.13 6.05 6.50
C ALA A 121 -14.66 5.16 5.35
N GLU A 122 -13.34 5.07 5.14
CA GLU A 122 -12.78 3.83 4.61
C GLU A 122 -13.38 2.71 5.47
N PRO A 123 -13.81 1.57 4.92
CA PRO A 123 -14.41 0.51 5.71
C PRO A 123 -13.51 0.20 6.91
N VAL A 124 -13.89 0.73 8.09
CA VAL A 124 -13.15 0.56 9.32
C VAL A 124 -13.36 -0.89 9.71
N LYS A 125 -12.27 -1.64 9.90
CA LYS A 125 -12.36 -2.86 10.69
C LYS A 125 -12.84 -2.45 12.07
N ILE A 126 -14.05 -2.88 12.37
CA ILE A 126 -14.76 -2.75 13.64
C ILE A 126 -13.78 -2.86 14.82
N GLU A 127 -13.54 -1.77 15.54
CA GLU A 127 -13.14 -1.82 16.95
C GLU A 127 -14.42 -1.88 17.78
N GLN A 128 -14.68 -3.04 18.39
CA GLN A 128 -15.78 -3.24 19.35
C GLN A 128 -15.35 -2.70 20.72
N SER A 129 -15.88 -1.55 21.11
CA SER A 129 -16.12 -1.21 22.51
C SER A 129 -17.49 -1.76 22.94
N GLN A 130 -17.44 -2.87 23.69
CA GLN A 130 -18.37 -3.37 24.71
C GLN A 130 -19.86 -2.94 24.62
N LEU A 131 -20.74 -3.89 24.29
CA LEU A 131 -21.74 -4.51 25.19
C LEU A 131 -22.68 -5.44 24.42
N ALA A 132 -23.12 -6.49 25.13
CA ALA A 132 -24.14 -7.49 24.80
C ALA A 132 -23.77 -8.59 23.79
N VAL A 133 -23.50 -9.76 24.37
CA VAL A 133 -23.49 -11.09 23.77
C VAL A 133 -24.83 -11.35 23.09
N GLN A 134 -24.81 -11.74 21.81
CA GLN A 134 -25.75 -12.73 21.27
C GLN A 134 -25.19 -13.35 19.99
N GLU A 135 -25.09 -14.67 20.05
CA GLU A 135 -24.52 -15.57 19.06
C GLU A 135 -25.31 -15.52 17.74
N ILE A 136 -24.64 -15.34 16.59
CA ILE A 136 -25.02 -16.00 15.32
C ILE A 136 -23.77 -16.15 14.41
N LYS A 137 -23.38 -17.41 14.21
CA LYS A 137 -22.69 -18.05 13.05
C LYS A 137 -21.71 -17.21 12.21
N ILE A 138 -20.42 -17.39 12.48
CA ILE A 138 -19.29 -16.92 11.66
C ILE A 138 -19.15 -17.82 10.42
N LYS A 139 -19.30 -17.24 9.21
CA LYS A 139 -18.68 -17.73 7.97
C LYS A 139 -17.35 -16.98 7.75
N PRO A 140 -16.28 -17.64 7.26
CA PRO A 140 -14.91 -17.10 7.29
C PRO A 140 -14.71 -15.96 6.29
N LYS A 141 -14.06 -14.86 6.74
CA LYS A 141 -13.56 -13.76 5.90
C LYS A 141 -12.09 -14.00 5.51
N PRO A 142 -11.60 -13.44 4.38
CA PRO A 142 -10.34 -13.81 3.73
C PRO A 142 -9.11 -13.50 4.59
N GLN A 143 -8.14 -14.43 4.58
CA GLN A 143 -6.91 -14.39 5.37
C GLN A 143 -5.90 -13.40 4.77
N ILE A 144 -5.49 -12.40 5.55
CA ILE A 144 -4.29 -11.58 5.25
C ILE A 144 -3.11 -12.26 5.94
N GLU A 145 -2.23 -12.92 5.19
CA GLU A 145 -1.05 -13.59 5.75
C GLU A 145 0.06 -12.58 6.11
N VAL A 146 0.28 -12.37 7.41
CA VAL A 146 1.46 -11.64 7.94
C VAL A 146 2.34 -12.63 8.68
N ASN A 147 3.60 -12.85 8.28
CA ASN A 147 4.47 -13.84 8.92
C ASN A 147 5.45 -13.21 9.93
N VAL A 148 5.84 -13.96 10.96
CA VAL A 148 6.85 -13.52 11.94
C VAL A 148 8.25 -13.75 11.34
N ASP A 149 8.87 -12.68 10.87
CA ASP A 149 10.22 -12.74 10.29
C ASP A 149 11.32 -12.73 11.37
N LYS A 150 12.46 -13.36 11.09
CA LYS A 150 13.66 -13.40 11.92
C LYS A 150 14.16 -12.01 12.28
N LYS A 151 13.96 -11.03 11.38
CA LYS A 151 14.26 -9.61 11.65
C LYS A 151 13.44 -9.05 12.81
N VAL A 152 12.16 -9.42 12.92
CA VAL A 152 11.28 -9.01 14.04
C VAL A 152 11.77 -9.59 15.34
N LEU A 153 12.10 -10.88 15.36
CA LEU A 153 12.60 -11.56 16.55
C LEU A 153 13.94 -11.00 17.02
N GLN A 154 14.84 -10.62 16.11
CA GLN A 154 16.10 -9.95 16.45
C GLN A 154 15.88 -8.55 17.04
N LEU A 155 14.94 -7.78 16.47
CA LEU A 155 14.61 -6.45 16.95
C LEU A 155 13.89 -6.50 18.31
N LEU A 156 13.08 -7.51 18.57
CA LEU A 156 12.47 -7.77 19.88
C LEU A 156 13.50 -8.19 20.93
N ALA A 157 14.53 -8.94 20.55
CA ALA A 157 15.63 -9.28 21.46
C ALA A 157 16.39 -8.03 21.90
N LYS A 158 16.59 -7.08 20.98
CA LYS A 158 17.32 -5.83 21.21
C LYS A 158 16.48 -4.74 21.86
N ASN A 159 15.21 -4.63 21.46
CA ASN A 159 14.29 -3.59 21.87
C ASN A 159 13.04 -4.26 22.47
N GLN A 160 12.81 -4.06 23.76
CA GLN A 160 11.71 -4.68 24.51
C GLN A 160 10.71 -3.62 24.98
N PRO A 161 9.82 -3.12 24.11
CA PRO A 161 8.77 -2.18 24.49
C PRO A 161 7.94 -2.72 25.66
N LYS A 162 7.79 -1.96 26.74
CA LYS A 162 7.10 -2.44 27.96
C LYS A 162 5.58 -2.36 27.89
N LYS A 163 5.02 -1.66 26.90
CA LYS A 163 3.57 -1.44 26.72
C LYS A 163 3.09 -1.96 25.36
N PRO A 164 1.90 -2.58 25.26
CA PRO A 164 1.35 -3.10 24.00
C PRO A 164 1.25 -2.05 22.90
N LYS A 165 0.78 -0.83 23.23
CA LYS A 165 0.71 0.29 22.27
C LYS A 165 2.09 0.70 21.74
N SER A 166 3.12 0.64 22.58
CA SER A 166 4.51 0.92 22.17
C SER A 166 5.09 -0.21 21.32
N LEU A 167 4.72 -1.45 21.63
CA LEU A 167 5.09 -2.62 20.84
C LEU A 167 4.48 -2.56 19.44
N LEU A 168 3.18 -2.27 19.32
CA LEU A 168 2.50 -2.11 18.02
C LEU A 168 3.15 -1.01 17.15
N LYS A 169 3.42 0.17 17.72
CA LYS A 169 4.15 1.23 17.02
C LYS A 169 5.53 0.79 16.55
N SER A 170 6.22 -0.01 17.38
CA SER A 170 7.53 -0.56 17.04
C SER A 170 7.43 -1.59 15.90
N LEU A 171 6.45 -2.48 15.93
CA LEU A 171 6.19 -3.46 14.86
C LEU A 171 5.84 -2.79 13.54
N MET A 172 4.98 -1.76 13.57
CA MET A 172 4.67 -0.93 12.40
C MET A 172 5.93 -0.29 11.82
N SER A 173 6.80 0.27 12.68
CA SER A 173 8.05 0.90 12.25
C SER A 173 9.06 -0.10 11.69
N TRP A 174 9.26 -1.23 12.35
CA TRP A 174 10.27 -2.23 11.97
C TRP A 174 9.95 -2.98 10.68
N CYS A 175 8.67 -3.18 10.42
CA CYS A 175 8.17 -4.01 9.31
C CYS A 175 7.39 -3.22 8.26
N ASN A 176 7.31 -1.89 8.39
CA ASN A 176 6.51 -1.01 7.54
C ASN A 176 5.05 -1.50 7.39
N LEU A 177 4.46 -1.91 8.52
CA LEU A 177 3.12 -2.50 8.59
C LEU A 177 2.07 -1.44 8.94
N ASN A 178 0.84 -1.66 8.48
CA ASN A 178 -0.31 -0.95 9.02
C ASN A 178 -0.71 -1.52 10.40
N LEU A 179 -1.59 -0.82 11.11
CA LEU A 179 -2.01 -1.21 12.48
C LEU A 179 -2.57 -2.64 12.53
N GLN A 180 -3.42 -3.00 11.57
CA GLN A 180 -4.06 -4.32 11.51
C GLN A 180 -3.05 -5.44 11.27
N GLN A 181 -2.04 -5.20 10.43
CA GLN A 181 -0.97 -6.16 10.19
C GLN A 181 -0.05 -6.29 11.41
N ALA A 182 0.19 -5.19 12.14
CA ALA A 182 0.95 -5.20 13.38
C ALA A 182 0.21 -5.93 14.51
N GLU A 183 -1.13 -5.83 14.56
CA GLU A 183 -1.98 -6.59 15.48
C GLU A 183 -1.95 -8.08 15.17
N ILE A 184 -2.12 -8.48 13.90
CA ILE A 184 -1.98 -9.88 13.47
C ILE A 184 -0.58 -10.41 13.79
N LEU A 185 0.45 -9.60 13.58
CA LEU A 185 1.83 -9.98 13.92
C LEU A 185 2.01 -10.14 15.44
N LEU A 186 1.39 -9.27 16.23
CA LEU A 186 1.40 -9.36 17.69
C LEU A 186 0.69 -10.62 18.19
N GLU A 187 -0.46 -10.96 17.62
CA GLU A 187 -1.18 -12.21 17.92
C GLU A 187 -0.31 -13.43 17.62
N LYS A 188 0.39 -13.43 16.48
CA LYS A 188 1.33 -14.51 16.14
C LYS A 188 2.50 -14.59 17.11
N LEU A 189 3.04 -13.45 17.56
CA LEU A 189 4.09 -13.39 18.59
C LEU A 189 3.61 -13.92 19.96
N GLN A 190 2.32 -13.75 20.28
CA GLN A 190 1.68 -14.33 21.47
C GLN A 190 1.43 -15.84 21.31
N GLN A 191 1.02 -16.29 20.11
CA GLN A 191 0.84 -17.71 19.81
C GLN A 191 2.14 -18.52 19.94
N ILE A 192 3.27 -17.95 19.48
CA ILE A 192 4.60 -18.56 19.68
C ILE A 192 5.19 -18.29 21.08
N LYS A 193 4.40 -17.68 21.98
CA LYS A 193 4.75 -17.39 23.38
C LYS A 193 6.02 -16.56 23.56
N VAL A 194 6.42 -15.79 22.55
CA VAL A 194 7.58 -14.88 22.61
C VAL A 194 7.22 -13.61 23.38
N VAL A 195 5.99 -13.15 23.21
CA VAL A 195 5.42 -11.99 23.92
C VAL A 195 4.22 -12.45 24.72
N VAL A 196 4.17 -12.11 25.99
CA VAL A 196 3.01 -12.26 26.86
C VAL A 196 2.54 -10.86 27.24
N ILE A 197 1.23 -10.62 27.21
CA ILE A 197 0.65 -9.35 27.63
C ILE A 197 -0.21 -9.63 28.85
N GLU A 198 0.22 -9.12 30.01
CA GLU A 198 -0.51 -9.19 31.26
C GLU A 198 -0.69 -7.77 31.81
N GLN A 199 -1.91 -7.42 32.24
CA GLN A 199 -2.20 -6.13 32.87
C GLN A 199 -1.64 -4.91 32.09
N ASN A 200 -1.78 -4.92 30.75
CA ASN A 200 -1.30 -3.87 29.84
C ASN A 200 0.24 -3.68 29.84
N LYS A 201 0.99 -4.72 30.22
CA LYS A 201 2.45 -4.77 30.20
C LYS A 201 2.91 -5.92 29.30
N CYS A 202 3.92 -5.66 28.46
CA CYS A 202 4.53 -6.67 27.62
C CYS A 202 5.69 -7.34 28.36
N GLU A 203 5.62 -8.66 28.46
CA GLU A 203 6.69 -9.50 29.00
C GLU A 203 7.25 -10.39 27.88
N TYR A 204 8.58 -10.50 27.82
CA TYR A 204 9.27 -11.20 26.74
C TYR A 204 9.88 -12.48 27.27
N ASN A 205 9.44 -13.62 26.73
CA ASN A 205 9.98 -14.91 27.11
C ASN A 205 11.33 -15.13 26.43
N LYS A 206 12.42 -14.86 27.16
CA LYS A 206 13.80 -14.98 26.65
C LYS A 206 14.15 -16.41 26.19
N LYS A 207 13.52 -17.45 26.73
CA LYS A 207 13.73 -18.85 26.32
C LYS A 207 13.06 -19.13 24.98
N GLU A 208 11.78 -18.76 24.82
CA GLU A 208 11.05 -18.92 23.56
C GLU A 208 11.57 -17.98 22.46
N LEU A 209 12.07 -16.77 22.80
CA LEU A 209 12.72 -15.87 21.85
C LEU A 209 14.03 -16.46 21.32
N LYS A 210 14.86 -17.07 22.19
CA LYS A 210 16.07 -17.78 21.78
C LYS A 210 15.76 -19.04 20.98
N LYS A 211 14.68 -19.76 21.32
CA LYS A 211 14.20 -20.92 20.57
C LYS A 211 13.69 -20.53 19.17
N ALA A 212 12.92 -19.45 19.06
CA ALA A 212 12.44 -18.90 17.79
C ALA A 212 13.57 -18.31 16.92
N LEU A 213 14.66 -17.82 17.54
CA LEU A 213 15.87 -17.37 16.84
C LEU A 213 16.84 -18.51 16.49
N GLY A 214 16.85 -19.58 17.28
CA GLY A 214 17.81 -20.69 17.21
C GLY A 214 17.29 -21.96 16.52
N GLN A 215 15.97 -22.10 16.34
CA GLN A 215 15.41 -23.11 15.44
C GLN A 215 15.62 -22.65 14.00
N GLY A 216 16.77 -23.03 13.44
CA GLY A 216 17.00 -23.05 12.00
C GLY A 216 16.05 -24.05 11.35
N ASN A 217 14.81 -23.64 11.11
CA ASN A 217 13.87 -24.15 10.11
C ASN A 217 12.51 -23.52 10.38
N LEU A 218 12.24 -22.38 9.74
CA LEU A 218 10.88 -21.95 9.45
C LEU A 218 10.82 -21.83 7.93
N ASN A 219 10.00 -22.71 7.37
CA ASN A 219 9.76 -22.90 5.96
C ASN A 219 9.78 -21.57 5.18
N THR A 220 10.72 -21.50 4.24
CA THR A 220 10.66 -20.60 3.10
C THR A 220 9.46 -20.97 2.25
N THR A 221 8.27 -20.52 2.64
CA THR A 221 7.28 -20.16 1.64
C THR A 221 7.56 -18.71 1.29
N SER A 222 8.51 -18.54 0.36
CA SER A 222 8.42 -17.49 -0.65
C SER A 222 6.94 -17.32 -1.01
N PRO A 223 6.40 -16.09 -1.17
CA PRO A 223 5.05 -15.96 -1.72
C PRO A 223 5.03 -16.83 -2.96
N ARG A 224 4.18 -17.86 -2.97
CA ARG A 224 4.11 -18.82 -4.06
C ARG A 224 3.51 -18.03 -5.21
N LEU A 225 4.36 -17.26 -5.90
CA LEU A 225 4.04 -16.50 -7.10
C LEU A 225 3.43 -17.52 -8.04
N THR A 226 2.13 -17.42 -8.23
CA THR A 226 1.43 -18.29 -9.18
C THR A 226 1.75 -17.79 -10.59
N MET A 227 1.77 -18.69 -11.58
CA MET A 227 2.06 -18.29 -12.97
C MET A 227 1.14 -17.16 -13.44
N THR A 228 -0.12 -17.17 -12.99
CA THR A 228 -1.13 -16.13 -13.24
C THR A 228 -0.71 -14.75 -12.71
N GLU A 229 -0.04 -14.66 -11.57
CA GLU A 229 0.46 -13.39 -11.02
C GLU A 229 1.76 -12.92 -11.70
N ILE A 230 2.55 -13.86 -12.23
CA ILE A 230 3.76 -13.56 -12.98
C ILE A 230 3.40 -12.99 -14.36
N GLU A 231 2.41 -13.56 -15.05
CA GLU A 231 1.93 -13.10 -16.36
C GLU A 231 1.44 -11.65 -16.34
N LEU A 232 0.78 -11.22 -15.25
CA LEU A 232 0.31 -9.85 -15.07
C LEU A 232 1.45 -8.84 -14.85
N ARG A 233 2.70 -9.29 -14.66
CA ARG A 233 3.84 -8.44 -14.30
C ARG A 233 5.04 -8.73 -15.22
N PRO A 234 5.23 -7.92 -16.29
CA PRO A 234 6.29 -8.14 -17.29
C PRO A 234 7.72 -8.21 -16.73
N HIS A 235 7.99 -7.59 -15.57
CA HIS A 235 9.30 -7.67 -14.91
C HIS A 235 9.50 -9.00 -14.17
N LEU A 236 8.45 -9.61 -13.59
CA LEU A 236 8.52 -10.92 -12.96
C LEU A 236 8.65 -12.03 -14.00
N MET A 237 7.96 -11.90 -15.14
CA MET A 237 8.16 -12.79 -16.29
C MET A 237 9.62 -12.83 -16.74
N ARG A 238 10.28 -11.68 -16.83
CA ARG A 238 11.71 -11.61 -17.21
C ARG A 238 12.60 -12.30 -16.18
N ILE A 239 12.33 -12.15 -14.88
CA ILE A 239 13.06 -12.87 -13.83
C ILE A 239 12.88 -14.38 -13.98
N LYS A 240 11.63 -14.84 -14.17
CA LYS A 240 11.31 -16.25 -14.40
C LYS A 240 12.05 -16.80 -15.62
N GLN A 241 11.95 -16.13 -16.77
CA GLN A 241 12.62 -16.52 -18.02
C GLN A 241 14.14 -16.62 -17.85
N TYR A 242 14.74 -15.69 -17.10
CA TYR A 242 16.17 -15.75 -16.81
C TYR A 242 16.54 -16.87 -15.84
N CYS A 243 15.70 -17.16 -14.83
CA CYS A 243 15.90 -18.29 -13.93
C CYS A 243 15.72 -19.64 -14.65
N ASP A 244 14.76 -19.74 -15.57
CA ASP A 244 14.56 -20.90 -16.45
C ASP A 244 15.77 -21.13 -17.37
N TYR A 245 16.44 -20.06 -17.78
CA TYR A 245 17.71 -20.13 -18.50
C TYR A 245 18.86 -20.57 -17.58
N LEU A 246 19.00 -19.96 -16.39
CA LEU A 246 20.06 -20.28 -15.43
C LEU A 246 19.95 -21.69 -14.83
N SER A 247 18.74 -22.27 -14.75
CA SER A 247 18.55 -23.66 -14.30
C SER A 247 19.03 -24.66 -15.35
N LYS A 248 18.99 -24.29 -16.64
CA LYS A 248 19.50 -25.11 -17.76
C LYS A 248 21.01 -24.99 -17.97
N VAL A 249 21.61 -23.85 -17.62
CA VAL A 249 23.05 -23.60 -17.79
C VAL A 249 23.81 -24.00 -16.53
N THR A 250 24.44 -25.19 -16.51
CA THR A 250 25.14 -25.70 -15.32
C THR A 250 26.62 -25.31 -15.26
N ASN A 251 27.36 -25.36 -16.37
CA ASN A 251 28.82 -25.14 -16.39
C ASN A 251 29.29 -23.76 -16.86
N ASN A 252 28.44 -22.98 -17.55
CA ASN A 252 28.81 -21.70 -18.17
C ASN A 252 28.08 -20.49 -17.55
N LYS A 253 27.79 -20.53 -16.25
CA LYS A 253 27.14 -19.40 -15.58
C LYS A 253 28.08 -18.18 -15.55
N PRO A 254 27.58 -16.97 -15.89
CA PRO A 254 28.40 -15.77 -15.88
C PRO A 254 29.01 -15.50 -14.51
N SER A 255 30.34 -15.44 -14.40
CA SER A 255 31.03 -15.27 -13.12
C SER A 255 31.35 -13.81 -12.80
N LYS A 256 31.31 -12.92 -13.81
CA LYS A 256 31.57 -11.48 -13.72
C LYS A 256 30.39 -10.66 -14.21
N ILE A 257 30.29 -9.41 -13.75
CA ILE A 257 29.17 -8.52 -14.08
C ILE A 257 29.09 -8.22 -15.60
N ASP A 258 30.22 -8.10 -16.29
CA ASP A 258 30.25 -7.85 -17.74
C ASP A 258 29.74 -9.07 -18.51
N THR A 259 30.17 -10.27 -18.11
CA THR A 259 29.67 -11.52 -18.70
C THR A 259 28.19 -11.74 -18.42
N LEU A 260 27.69 -11.31 -17.26
CA LEU A 260 26.27 -11.36 -16.92
C LEU A 260 25.47 -10.36 -17.75
N SER A 261 26.02 -9.17 -17.97
CA SER A 261 25.40 -8.14 -18.81
C SER A 261 25.24 -8.65 -20.25
N ASN A 262 26.26 -9.32 -20.78
CA ASN A 262 26.22 -9.92 -22.11
C ASN A 262 25.22 -11.08 -22.21
N SER A 263 25.11 -11.94 -21.19
CA SER A 263 24.12 -13.03 -21.21
C SER A 263 22.69 -12.50 -21.13
N ILE A 264 22.44 -11.44 -20.34
CA ILE A 264 21.13 -10.77 -20.27
C ILE A 264 20.80 -10.11 -21.61
N LYS A 265 21.75 -9.37 -22.22
CA LYS A 265 21.58 -8.77 -23.55
C LYS A 265 21.22 -9.80 -24.60
N ALA A 266 21.94 -10.93 -24.62
CA ALA A 266 21.73 -12.00 -25.58
C ALA A 266 20.35 -12.66 -25.41
N LEU A 267 19.92 -12.92 -24.17
CA LEU A 267 18.65 -13.61 -23.92
C LEU A 267 17.43 -12.72 -24.24
N PHE A 268 17.47 -11.45 -23.84
CA PHE A 268 16.32 -10.53 -23.98
C PHE A 268 16.42 -9.58 -25.16
N LYS A 269 17.50 -9.64 -25.94
CA LYS A 269 17.79 -8.72 -27.07
C LYS A 269 17.67 -7.24 -26.66
N PHE A 270 18.18 -6.89 -25.48
CA PHE A 270 18.17 -5.51 -25.03
C PHE A 270 19.15 -4.66 -25.84
N GLU A 271 18.63 -3.61 -26.48
CA GLU A 271 19.43 -2.66 -27.26
C GLU A 271 20.12 -1.61 -26.38
N LYS A 272 19.50 -1.24 -25.25
CA LYS A 272 20.01 -0.22 -24.32
C LYS A 272 20.62 -0.86 -23.07
N ASP A 273 21.79 -0.37 -22.67
CA ASP A 273 22.49 -0.81 -21.45
C ASP A 273 21.67 -0.58 -20.17
N GLU A 274 20.79 0.42 -20.18
CA GLU A 274 19.93 0.73 -19.05
C GLU A 274 18.97 -0.43 -18.70
N HIS A 275 18.41 -1.11 -19.71
CA HIS A 275 17.53 -2.26 -19.49
C HIS A 275 18.27 -3.47 -18.89
N VAL A 276 19.55 -3.61 -19.24
CA VAL A 276 20.42 -4.66 -18.69
C VAL A 276 20.70 -4.38 -17.22
N GLN A 277 21.00 -3.13 -16.87
CA GLN A 277 21.21 -2.73 -15.47
C GLN A 277 19.94 -2.88 -14.63
N GLN A 278 18.78 -2.51 -15.18
CA GLN A 278 17.49 -2.75 -14.53
C GLN A 278 17.27 -4.24 -14.24
N MET A 279 17.60 -5.12 -15.19
CA MET A 279 17.49 -6.57 -14.99
C MET A 279 18.46 -7.08 -13.91
N ILE A 280 19.71 -6.63 -13.90
CA ILE A 280 20.68 -6.99 -12.86
C ILE A 280 20.18 -6.56 -11.47
N ASN A 281 19.59 -5.37 -11.37
CA ASN A 281 19.03 -4.87 -10.11
C ASN A 281 17.83 -5.71 -9.64
N LEU A 282 16.98 -6.18 -10.57
CA LEU A 282 15.91 -7.11 -10.25
C LEU A 282 16.45 -8.45 -9.73
N LEU A 283 17.48 -9.01 -10.38
CA LEU A 283 18.11 -10.27 -9.93
C LEU A 283 18.72 -10.13 -8.52
N LYS A 284 19.33 -8.98 -8.19
CA LYS A 284 19.82 -8.69 -6.83
C LYS A 284 18.67 -8.56 -5.84
N LYS A 285 17.63 -7.79 -6.18
CA LYS A 285 16.46 -7.55 -5.32
C LYS A 285 15.77 -8.86 -4.94
N HIS A 286 15.63 -9.77 -5.90
CA HIS A 286 15.02 -11.08 -5.70
C HIS A 286 15.98 -12.15 -5.18
N GLN A 287 17.19 -11.75 -4.73
CA GLN A 287 18.19 -12.67 -4.18
C GLN A 287 18.50 -13.83 -5.13
N ILE A 288 18.53 -13.60 -6.44
CA ILE A 288 18.98 -14.59 -7.42
C ILE A 288 20.51 -14.56 -7.50
N ILE A 289 21.08 -13.36 -7.41
CA ILE A 289 22.52 -13.12 -7.43
C ILE A 289 22.94 -12.22 -6.27
N GLN A 290 24.18 -12.42 -5.81
CA GLN A 290 24.88 -11.54 -4.88
C GLN A 290 26.25 -11.19 -5.43
N LEU A 291 26.75 -9.99 -5.14
CA LEU A 291 28.08 -9.56 -5.55
C LEU A 291 29.03 -9.66 -4.36
N ASN A 292 30.12 -10.43 -4.51
CA ASN A 292 31.21 -10.50 -3.55
C ASN A 292 32.51 -10.16 -4.28
N ALA A 293 33.10 -9.00 -3.97
CA ALA A 293 34.37 -8.53 -4.55
C ALA A 293 34.46 -8.75 -6.09
N GLN A 294 33.48 -8.22 -6.84
CA GLN A 294 33.33 -8.34 -8.31
C GLN A 294 33.06 -9.73 -8.88
N LYS A 295 32.93 -10.78 -8.05
CA LYS A 295 32.42 -12.09 -8.46
C LYS A 295 30.93 -12.21 -8.16
N ILE A 296 30.20 -12.86 -9.06
CA ILE A 296 28.78 -13.16 -8.90
C ILE A 296 28.64 -14.49 -8.16
N VAL A 297 27.87 -14.47 -7.07
CA VAL A 297 27.43 -15.66 -6.35
C VAL A 297 25.95 -15.88 -6.67
N TYR A 298 25.63 -17.06 -7.23
CA TYR A 298 24.25 -17.44 -7.53
C TYR A 298 23.63 -18.17 -6.35
N LEU A 299 22.44 -17.73 -5.94
CA LEU A 299 21.66 -18.41 -4.91
C LEU A 299 20.81 -19.49 -5.58
N GLN A 300 21.38 -20.69 -5.73
CA GLN A 300 20.77 -21.79 -6.48
C GLN A 300 19.37 -22.15 -5.98
N SER A 301 19.16 -22.14 -4.67
CA SER A 301 17.84 -22.37 -4.05
C SER A 301 16.75 -21.46 -4.61
N ASN A 302 17.07 -20.19 -4.88
CA ASN A 302 16.12 -19.23 -5.38
C ASN A 302 15.90 -19.39 -6.89
N ILE A 303 16.95 -19.74 -7.65
CA ILE A 303 16.83 -20.08 -9.08
C ILE A 303 15.89 -21.28 -9.26
N ASP A 304 16.04 -22.30 -8.42
CA ASP A 304 15.22 -23.51 -8.48
C ASP A 304 13.76 -23.20 -8.13
N ILE A 305 13.51 -22.37 -7.09
CA ILE A 305 12.17 -21.90 -6.74
C ILE A 305 11.52 -21.15 -7.92
N TRP A 306 12.24 -20.22 -8.54
CA TRP A 306 11.69 -19.44 -9.65
C TRP A 306 11.42 -20.25 -10.91
N SER A 307 12.29 -21.24 -11.20
CA SER A 307 12.14 -22.08 -12.40
C SER A 307 11.11 -23.21 -12.26
N THR A 308 10.76 -23.59 -11.02
CA THR A 308 9.69 -24.58 -10.76
C THR A 308 8.29 -23.98 -10.70
N ILE A 309 8.14 -22.65 -10.83
CA ILE A 309 6.83 -22.01 -10.95
C ILE A 309 6.19 -22.42 -12.28
N LYS A 310 5.07 -23.13 -12.19
CA LYS A 310 4.25 -23.61 -13.30
C LYS A 310 2.95 -22.83 -13.38
#